data_AF-A0A371C1M7-F1
#
_entry.id   AF-A0A371C1M7-F1
#
_cell.length_a   1.000
_cell.length_b   1.000
_cell.length_c   1.000
_cell.angle_alpha   90.00
_cell.angle_beta   90.00
_cell.angle_gamma   90.00
#
_symmetry.space_group_name_H-M   'P 1'
#
loop_
_entity.id
_entity.type
_entity.pdbx_description
1 polymer ?
#
loop_
_entity_poly.entity_id
_entity_poly.type
_entity_poly.pdbx_seq_one_letter_code
_entity_poly.pdbx_strand_id
1 'polypeptide(L)'
;MSTPVSEPLHATGHAAGTTATGATPTGTAGTTTSAGHTSATPGASSTGPKKGFVQAIEPLFKTPQFIWFVGHLLVLVGCFFYVLATLPFFRVGKFSIFWYREIFLSVIATFGIIIFETYKGKPLNPQALARDDNVTYLLVAFLWLVSKPTYGTFLPFAIFSLFHVLTYVRGFILPALGYPGNAGLSLQIDNFVKTYNDKFMFTAANLEFMMFLGLIIKAITFQRGSWIKLIIFFVFLRLRYAQSLFTRSVVGSWEVRVDGLLSHPAVPPQVKQTWVTVKHQLRKTLGGAGAPVTQEQRAQ
;
A
#
# COMPACT_ATOMS: atom_id res chain seq x y z
N MET A 1 -14.91 35.48 8.33
CA MET A 1 -14.68 34.84 7.03
C MET A 1 -13.64 33.75 7.27
N SER A 2 -14.11 32.57 7.67
CA SER A 2 -13.30 31.55 8.34
C SER A 2 -13.03 30.43 7.35
N THR A 3 -11.79 30.31 6.91
CA THR A 3 -11.31 29.26 6.00
C THR A 3 -11.43 27.88 6.68
N PRO A 4 -11.96 26.85 6.01
CA PRO A 4 -11.96 25.51 6.57
C PRO A 4 -10.54 24.95 6.55
N VAL A 5 -10.10 24.47 7.71
CA VAL A 5 -8.82 23.79 7.92
C VAL A 5 -8.78 22.54 7.07
N SER A 6 -7.83 22.48 6.13
CA SER A 6 -7.54 21.29 5.33
C SER A 6 -7.03 20.16 6.22
N GLU A 7 -7.80 19.08 6.31
CA GLU A 7 -7.41 17.84 6.98
C GLU A 7 -6.15 17.23 6.30
N PRO A 8 -5.15 16.74 7.06
CA PRO A 8 -3.92 16.23 6.46
C PRO A 8 -4.19 14.99 5.61
N LEU A 9 -3.48 14.86 4.49
CA LEU A 9 -3.31 13.61 3.75
C LEU A 9 -2.60 12.59 4.66
N HIS A 10 -3.37 11.92 5.52
CA HIS A 10 -2.87 10.81 6.33
C HIS A 10 -2.62 9.61 5.43
N ALA A 11 -1.35 9.40 5.08
CA ALA A 11 -0.85 8.10 4.66
C ALA A 11 -0.84 7.16 5.87
N THR A 12 -2.00 6.69 6.32
CA THR A 12 -2.09 5.57 7.25
C THR A 12 -2.26 4.29 6.45
N GLY A 13 -1.14 3.76 5.98
CA GLY A 13 -0.99 2.32 5.81
C GLY A 13 -0.96 1.67 7.19
N HIS A 14 -2.14 1.48 7.79
CA HIS A 14 -2.44 0.45 8.80
C HIS A 14 -3.97 0.42 8.91
N ALA A 15 -4.57 -0.64 8.38
CA ALA A 15 -5.90 -1.04 8.80
C ALA A 15 -5.80 -1.41 10.29
N ALA A 16 -6.06 -0.46 11.17
CA ALA A 16 -6.22 -0.73 12.58
C ALA A 16 -7.55 -1.47 12.77
N GLY A 17 -7.47 -2.78 13.01
CA GLY A 17 -8.60 -3.58 13.46
C GLY A 17 -9.14 -3.02 14.78
N THR A 18 -10.42 -2.67 14.80
CA THR A 18 -11.12 -2.33 16.04
C THR A 18 -11.59 -3.62 16.69
N THR A 19 -10.87 -4.04 17.73
CA THR A 19 -11.38 -4.93 18.77
C THR A 19 -12.55 -4.24 19.48
N ALA A 20 -13.73 -4.83 19.39
CA ALA A 20 -14.90 -4.40 20.14
C ALA A 20 -14.82 -4.93 21.58
N THR A 21 -14.64 -4.03 22.54
CA THR A 21 -14.91 -4.26 23.97
C THR A 21 -15.82 -3.15 24.47
N GLY A 22 -16.96 -3.52 25.05
CA GLY A 22 -17.95 -2.63 25.64
C GLY A 22 -19.24 -3.42 25.89
N ALA A 23 -19.33 -4.13 27.00
CA ALA A 23 -19.86 -3.62 28.27
C ALA A 23 -21.39 -3.45 28.23
N THR A 24 -22.05 -4.42 28.84
CA THR A 24 -23.46 -4.43 29.26
C THR A 24 -23.79 -3.21 30.12
N PRO A 25 -25.02 -2.69 30.03
CA PRO A 25 -25.70 -2.27 31.26
C PRO A 25 -27.12 -2.84 31.37
N THR A 26 -27.42 -3.22 32.61
CA THR A 26 -28.68 -3.68 33.19
C THR A 26 -29.63 -2.53 33.56
N GLY A 27 -30.95 -2.78 33.47
CA GLY A 27 -32.05 -2.09 34.17
C GLY A 27 -32.53 -0.78 33.50
N THR A 28 -33.82 -0.42 33.43
CA THR A 28 -35.00 -0.80 34.23
C THR A 28 -36.28 -0.43 33.45
N ALA A 29 -37.38 -1.12 33.71
CA ALA A 29 -38.70 -0.94 33.11
C ALA A 29 -39.40 0.40 33.44
N GLY A 30 -40.24 0.88 32.53
CA GLY A 30 -41.14 2.03 32.72
C GLY A 30 -42.28 2.07 31.68
N THR A 31 -43.49 1.96 32.21
CA THR A 31 -44.83 1.77 31.61
C THR A 31 -45.34 2.80 30.55
N THR A 32 -46.21 2.27 29.69
CA THR A 32 -47.12 2.84 28.66
C THR A 32 -47.66 4.27 28.81
N THR A 33 -47.87 4.94 27.66
CA THR A 33 -49.13 5.64 27.31
C THR A 33 -49.27 5.83 25.79
N SER A 34 -50.52 5.70 25.32
CA SER A 34 -51.00 5.79 23.94
C SER A 34 -51.54 7.20 23.66
N ALA A 35 -51.32 7.74 22.46
CA ALA A 35 -52.31 8.40 21.57
C ALA A 35 -51.63 9.32 20.55
N GLY A 36 -52.13 9.32 19.30
CA GLY A 36 -51.88 10.42 18.35
C GLY A 36 -51.63 10.00 16.91
N HIS A 37 -52.60 9.35 16.26
CA HIS A 37 -52.64 9.31 14.79
C HIS A 37 -52.86 10.74 14.26
N THR A 38 -51.82 11.34 13.69
CA THR A 38 -51.95 12.49 12.79
C THR A 38 -51.38 12.10 11.43
N SER A 39 -52.27 12.07 10.45
CA SER A 39 -52.00 11.85 9.04
C SER A 39 -51.20 13.02 8.47
N ALA A 40 -49.88 12.87 8.40
CA ALA A 40 -49.00 13.74 7.65
C ALA A 40 -48.88 13.22 6.21
N THR A 41 -49.43 13.98 5.26
CA THR A 41 -49.23 13.89 3.81
C THR A 41 -47.76 13.63 3.48
N PRO A 42 -47.40 12.69 2.57
CA PRO A 42 -46.03 12.56 2.13
C PRO A 42 -45.65 13.83 1.36
N GLY A 43 -44.81 14.65 1.98
CA GLY A 43 -44.19 15.80 1.34
C GLY A 43 -43.48 15.33 0.07
N ALA A 44 -43.86 15.92 -1.06
CA ALA A 44 -43.23 15.72 -2.34
C ALA A 44 -41.71 15.83 -2.18
N SER A 45 -41.01 14.74 -2.49
CA SER A 45 -39.56 14.72 -2.64
C SER A 45 -39.19 15.75 -3.70
N SER A 46 -38.64 16.89 -3.27
CA SER A 46 -38.09 17.89 -4.17
C SER A 46 -36.94 17.25 -4.96
N THR A 47 -37.25 16.79 -6.17
CA THR A 47 -36.28 16.34 -7.16
C THR A 47 -35.58 17.58 -7.73
N GLY A 48 -34.74 18.20 -6.91
CA GLY A 48 -33.77 19.17 -7.39
C GLY A 48 -32.95 18.53 -8.52
N PRO A 49 -32.53 19.30 -9.54
CA PRO A 49 -31.83 18.75 -10.68
C PRO A 49 -30.59 18.00 -10.20
N LYS A 50 -30.49 16.72 -10.57
CA LYS A 50 -29.28 15.91 -10.30
C LYS A 50 -28.11 16.66 -10.93
N LYS A 51 -27.17 17.13 -10.09
CA LYS A 51 -25.95 17.81 -10.58
C LYS A 51 -25.31 16.92 -11.64
N GLY A 52 -24.92 17.51 -12.77
CA GLY A 52 -24.18 16.76 -13.79
C GLY A 52 -22.91 16.18 -13.20
N PHE A 53 -22.45 15.03 -13.69
CA PHE A 53 -21.26 14.33 -13.17
C PHE A 53 -20.06 15.27 -12.95
N VAL A 54 -19.78 16.13 -13.94
CA VAL A 54 -18.69 17.11 -13.88
C VAL A 54 -18.89 18.13 -12.75
N GLN A 55 -20.10 18.67 -12.59
CA GLN A 55 -20.43 19.66 -11.55
C GLN A 55 -20.39 19.04 -10.15
N ALA A 56 -20.66 17.74 -10.04
CA ALA A 56 -20.58 17.01 -8.78
C ALA A 56 -19.13 16.84 -8.30
N ILE A 57 -18.20 16.57 -9.22
CA ILE A 57 -16.79 16.31 -8.88
C ILE A 57 -15.86 17.52 -9.04
N GLU A 58 -16.32 18.61 -9.65
CA GLU A 58 -15.54 19.85 -9.85
C GLU A 58 -14.77 20.32 -8.61
N PRO A 59 -15.34 20.29 -7.38
CA PRO A 59 -14.62 20.73 -6.19
C PRO A 59 -13.38 19.87 -5.88
N LEU A 60 -13.38 18.60 -6.28
CA LEU A 60 -12.29 17.66 -6.00
C LEU A 60 -11.05 18.01 -6.83
N PHE A 61 -11.21 18.53 -8.04
CA PHE A 61 -10.10 18.83 -8.96
C PHE A 61 -9.09 19.84 -8.40
N LYS A 62 -9.50 20.66 -7.43
CA LYS A 62 -8.65 21.69 -6.79
C LYS A 62 -7.81 21.14 -5.64
N THR A 63 -7.91 19.85 -5.35
CA THR A 63 -7.30 19.23 -4.18
C THR A 63 -6.04 18.44 -4.56
N PRO A 64 -4.96 18.49 -3.77
CA PRO A 64 -3.80 17.61 -3.96
C PRO A 64 -4.19 16.12 -3.94
N GLN A 65 -5.21 15.77 -3.15
CA GLN A 65 -5.76 14.42 -3.08
C GLN A 65 -6.26 13.92 -4.45
N PHE A 66 -6.84 14.79 -5.27
CA PHE A 66 -7.31 14.41 -6.60
C PHE A 66 -6.17 14.14 -7.58
N ILE A 67 -5.12 14.98 -7.57
CA ILE A 67 -3.92 14.75 -8.39
C ILE A 67 -3.26 13.41 -8.00
N TRP A 68 -3.15 13.16 -6.70
CA TRP A 68 -2.65 11.90 -6.16
C TRP A 68 -3.51 10.69 -6.60
N PHE A 69 -4.84 10.83 -6.59
CA PHE A 69 -5.75 9.81 -7.12
C PHE A 69 -5.54 9.55 -8.61
N VAL A 70 -5.43 10.60 -9.43
CA VAL A 70 -5.17 10.47 -10.87
C VAL A 70 -3.84 9.76 -11.13
N GLY A 71 -2.79 10.07 -10.36
CA GLY A 71 -1.51 9.37 -10.46
C GLY A 71 -1.66 7.86 -10.20
N HIS A 72 -2.39 7.46 -9.16
CA HIS A 72 -2.66 6.03 -8.91
C HIS A 72 -3.53 5.37 -9.99
N LEU A 73 -4.50 6.11 -10.55
CA LEU A 73 -5.29 5.63 -11.68
C LEU A 73 -4.40 5.38 -12.91
N LEU A 74 -3.47 6.30 -13.21
CA LEU A 74 -2.50 6.15 -14.29
C LEU A 74 -1.54 4.98 -14.06
N VAL A 75 -1.15 4.68 -12.81
CA VAL A 75 -0.42 3.44 -12.50
C VAL A 75 -1.21 2.20 -12.93
N LEU A 76 -2.50 2.11 -12.57
CA LEU A 76 -3.34 0.95 -12.92
C LEU A 76 -3.56 0.83 -14.44
N VAL A 77 -3.86 1.95 -15.11
CA VAL A 77 -4.00 2.02 -16.57
C VAL A 77 -2.70 1.60 -17.25
N GLY A 78 -1.56 2.10 -16.76
CA GLY A 78 -0.25 1.73 -17.26
C GLY A 78 0.05 0.25 -17.06
N CYS A 79 -0.29 -0.33 -15.91
CA CYS A 79 -0.15 -1.76 -15.66
C CYS A 79 -0.97 -2.59 -16.64
N PHE A 80 -2.23 -2.20 -16.88
CA PHE A 80 -3.10 -2.86 -17.85
C PHE A 80 -2.50 -2.87 -19.25
N PHE A 81 -2.10 -1.69 -19.76
CA PHE A 81 -1.52 -1.60 -21.10
C PHE A 81 -0.14 -2.23 -21.20
N TYR A 82 0.69 -2.17 -20.16
CA TYR A 82 1.97 -2.89 -20.13
C TYR A 82 1.75 -4.40 -20.25
N VAL A 83 0.85 -4.97 -19.44
CA VAL A 83 0.54 -6.41 -19.50
C VAL A 83 0.01 -6.79 -20.88
N LEU A 84 -0.95 -6.02 -21.40
CA LEU A 84 -1.50 -6.22 -22.75
C LEU A 84 -0.40 -6.22 -23.82
N ALA A 85 0.53 -5.26 -23.75
CA ALA A 85 1.66 -5.12 -24.67
C ALA A 85 2.71 -6.25 -24.58
N THR A 86 2.66 -7.06 -23.52
CA THR A 86 3.58 -8.17 -23.29
C THR A 86 2.95 -9.54 -23.54
N LEU A 87 1.65 -9.60 -23.89
CA LEU A 87 1.02 -10.83 -24.33
C LEU A 87 1.68 -11.33 -25.63
N PRO A 88 1.79 -12.65 -25.85
CA PRO A 88 2.57 -13.24 -26.94
C PRO A 88 2.12 -12.81 -28.35
N PHE A 89 0.89 -12.31 -28.49
CA PHE A 89 0.36 -11.78 -29.74
C PHE A 89 0.87 -10.38 -30.09
N PHE A 90 1.33 -9.61 -29.11
CA PHE A 90 1.89 -8.27 -29.29
C PHE A 90 3.42 -8.32 -29.25
N ARG A 91 4.09 -7.74 -30.25
CA ARG A 91 5.55 -7.60 -30.19
C ARG A 91 5.91 -6.60 -29.09
N VAL A 92 6.73 -7.04 -28.14
CA VAL A 92 7.36 -6.15 -27.16
C VAL A 92 8.11 -5.06 -27.93
N GLY A 93 7.78 -3.79 -27.66
CA GLY A 93 8.24 -2.67 -28.48
C GLY A 93 8.13 -1.33 -27.76
N LYS A 94 8.10 -0.23 -28.52
CA LYS A 94 8.05 1.13 -27.97
C LYS A 94 6.83 1.34 -27.05
N PHE A 95 5.71 0.69 -27.33
CA PHE A 95 4.48 0.79 -26.56
C PHE A 95 4.61 0.20 -25.14
N SER A 96 5.19 -0.99 -24.97
CA SER A 96 5.42 -1.56 -23.64
C SER A 96 6.46 -0.76 -22.84
N ILE A 97 7.49 -0.24 -23.51
CA ILE A 97 8.49 0.63 -22.88
C ILE A 97 7.85 1.93 -22.39
N PHE A 98 7.00 2.55 -23.21
CA PHE A 98 6.26 3.76 -22.84
C PHE A 98 5.45 3.52 -21.56
N TRP A 99 4.59 2.50 -21.53
CA TRP A 99 3.76 2.22 -20.37
C TRP A 99 4.58 1.81 -19.13
N TYR A 100 5.70 1.12 -19.31
CA TYR A 100 6.62 0.84 -18.21
C TYR A 100 7.15 2.12 -17.57
N ARG A 101 7.64 3.06 -18.39
CA ARG A 101 8.17 4.34 -17.90
C ARG A 101 7.06 5.17 -17.27
N GLU A 102 5.89 5.19 -17.88
CA GLU A 102 4.75 5.94 -17.36
C GLU A 102 4.29 5.42 -16.00
N ILE A 103 4.25 4.10 -15.78
CA ILE A 103 3.95 3.55 -14.44
C ILE A 103 4.88 4.16 -13.39
N PHE A 104 6.19 4.18 -13.63
CA PHE A 104 7.14 4.69 -12.64
C PHE A 104 7.11 6.22 -12.51
N LEU A 105 6.81 6.96 -13.58
CA LEU A 105 6.58 8.42 -13.50
C LEU A 105 5.36 8.72 -12.61
N SER A 106 4.26 8.00 -12.82
CA SER A 106 3.06 8.12 -12.00
C SER A 106 3.30 7.72 -10.53
N VAL A 107 4.07 6.65 -10.27
CA VAL A 107 4.50 6.27 -8.90
C VAL A 107 5.34 7.37 -8.26
N ILE A 108 6.32 7.93 -8.98
CA ILE A 108 7.17 9.01 -8.47
C ILE A 108 6.32 10.24 -8.10
N ALA A 109 5.34 10.59 -8.94
CA ALA A 109 4.43 11.68 -8.67
C ALA A 109 3.59 11.44 -7.41
N THR A 110 2.99 10.26 -7.24
CA THR A 110 2.12 9.96 -6.09
C THR A 110 2.89 9.92 -4.77
N PHE A 111 4.05 9.24 -4.73
CA PHE A 111 4.90 9.22 -3.54
C PHE A 111 5.52 10.59 -3.25
N GLY A 112 5.89 11.35 -4.29
CA GLY A 112 6.37 12.72 -4.17
C GLY A 112 5.34 13.64 -3.50
N ILE A 113 4.05 13.55 -3.88
CA ILE A 113 2.97 14.28 -3.24
C ILE A 113 2.85 13.90 -1.75
N ILE A 114 2.85 12.60 -1.43
CA ILE A 114 2.76 12.14 -0.03
C ILE A 114 3.93 12.70 0.81
N ILE A 115 5.15 12.63 0.29
CA ILE A 115 6.33 13.14 0.99
C ILE A 115 6.23 14.66 1.15
N PHE A 116 5.90 15.40 0.09
CA PHE A 116 5.71 16.84 0.18
C PHE A 116 4.68 17.20 1.26
N GLU A 117 3.52 16.56 1.26
CA GLU A 117 2.46 16.77 2.25
C GLU A 117 2.89 16.37 3.67
N THR A 118 3.71 15.34 3.81
CA THR A 118 4.22 14.86 5.10
C THR A 118 5.23 15.83 5.72
N TYR A 119 6.08 16.46 4.90
CA TYR A 119 7.21 17.28 5.37
C TYR A 119 7.04 18.79 5.13
N LYS A 120 6.00 19.24 4.42
CA LYS A 120 5.74 20.68 4.24
C LYS A 120 5.63 21.38 5.60
N GLY A 121 6.35 22.49 5.75
CA GLY A 121 6.39 23.27 7.00
C GLY A 121 7.13 22.60 8.17
N LYS A 122 7.80 21.45 7.97
CA LYS A 122 8.63 20.78 8.98
C LYS A 122 10.12 20.94 8.67
N PRO A 123 11.00 21.02 9.68
CA PRO A 123 12.44 20.98 9.44
C PRO A 123 12.84 19.61 8.85
N LEU A 124 13.70 19.64 7.83
CA LEU A 124 14.18 18.41 7.19
C LEU A 124 15.15 17.68 8.12
N ASN A 125 14.78 16.46 8.52
CA ASN A 125 15.63 15.56 9.28
C ASN A 125 15.99 14.34 8.41
N PRO A 126 17.27 14.18 8.00
CA PRO A 126 17.70 13.06 7.16
C PRO A 126 17.39 11.68 7.74
N GLN A 127 17.44 11.53 9.07
CA GLN A 127 17.13 10.27 9.74
C GLN A 127 15.63 9.94 9.70
N ALA A 128 14.77 10.96 9.79
CA ALA A 128 13.33 10.78 9.62
C ALA A 128 13.02 10.37 8.18
N LEU A 129 13.64 11.04 7.20
CA LEU A 129 13.49 10.75 5.78
C LEU A 129 13.95 9.31 5.43
N ALA A 130 15.07 8.87 5.99
CA ALA A 130 15.59 7.52 5.78
C ALA A 130 14.72 6.42 6.43
N ARG A 131 13.89 6.78 7.41
CA ARG A 131 12.92 5.89 8.06
C ARG A 131 11.50 6.16 7.56
N ASP A 132 11.32 6.82 6.42
CA ASP A 132 10.00 6.98 5.84
C ASP A 132 9.81 5.95 4.72
N ASP A 133 8.84 5.06 4.89
CA ASP A 133 8.53 4.05 3.88
C ASP A 133 8.30 4.69 2.51
N ASN A 134 7.62 5.84 2.45
CA ASN A 134 7.32 6.54 1.20
C ASN A 134 8.59 6.99 0.48
N VAL A 135 9.58 7.47 1.23
CA VAL A 135 10.88 7.89 0.68
C VAL A 135 11.62 6.68 0.12
N THR A 136 11.61 5.55 0.84
CA THR A 136 12.25 4.33 0.35
C THR A 136 11.57 3.78 -0.92
N TYR A 137 10.24 3.83 -1.00
CA TYR A 137 9.48 3.47 -2.19
C TYR A 137 9.76 4.42 -3.36
N LEU A 138 9.88 5.73 -3.11
CA LEU A 138 10.26 6.71 -4.12
C LEU A 138 11.64 6.42 -4.70
N LEU A 139 12.64 6.09 -3.87
CA LEU A 139 13.99 5.70 -4.31
C LEU A 139 13.95 4.45 -5.18
N VAL A 140 13.16 3.44 -4.80
CA VAL A 140 12.98 2.22 -5.60
C VAL A 140 12.27 2.53 -6.93
N ALA A 141 11.29 3.43 -6.94
CA ALA A 141 10.63 3.85 -8.17
C ALA A 141 11.61 4.54 -9.14
N PHE A 142 12.47 5.43 -8.65
CA PHE A 142 13.55 6.03 -9.44
C PHE A 142 14.53 4.99 -9.98
N LEU A 143 14.95 4.02 -9.15
CA LEU A 143 15.82 2.93 -9.57
C LEU A 143 15.26 2.21 -10.80
N TRP A 144 13.97 1.87 -10.77
CA TRP A 144 13.31 1.17 -11.89
C TRP A 144 13.04 2.07 -13.09
N LEU A 145 12.75 3.36 -12.87
CA LEU A 145 12.59 4.34 -13.94
C LEU A 145 13.85 4.50 -14.78
N VAL A 146 15.04 4.50 -14.17
CA VAL A 146 16.31 4.67 -14.92
C VAL A 146 16.91 3.35 -15.39
N SER A 147 16.54 2.24 -14.75
CA SER A 147 17.00 0.90 -15.13
C SER A 147 16.40 0.43 -16.45
N LYS A 148 17.00 -0.61 -17.05
CA LYS A 148 16.35 -1.38 -18.13
C LYS A 148 15.03 -1.98 -17.62
N PRO A 149 13.92 -1.88 -18.39
CA PRO A 149 12.64 -2.44 -18.00
C PRO A 149 12.77 -3.89 -17.54
N THR A 150 12.24 -4.16 -16.35
CA THR A 150 12.28 -5.48 -15.72
C THR A 150 10.87 -5.91 -15.36
N TYR A 151 10.45 -7.07 -15.86
CA TYR A 151 9.12 -7.60 -15.63
C TYR A 151 8.78 -7.71 -14.14
N GLY A 152 7.55 -7.37 -13.79
CA GLY A 152 7.00 -7.52 -12.44
C GLY A 152 7.47 -6.48 -11.41
N THR A 153 8.37 -5.57 -11.76
CA THR A 153 8.89 -4.56 -10.80
C THR A 153 7.83 -3.59 -10.29
N PHE A 154 6.79 -3.34 -11.07
CA PHE A 154 5.69 -2.45 -10.71
C PHE A 154 4.58 -3.12 -9.88
N LEU A 155 4.59 -4.46 -9.70
CA LEU A 155 3.45 -5.18 -9.10
C LEU A 155 3.10 -4.73 -7.66
N PRO A 156 4.07 -4.49 -6.74
CA PRO A 156 3.75 -3.94 -5.42
C PRO A 156 3.05 -2.57 -5.53
N PHE A 157 3.51 -1.71 -6.44
CA PHE A 157 2.92 -0.39 -6.67
C PHE A 157 1.51 -0.46 -7.28
N ALA A 158 1.24 -1.46 -8.12
CA ALA A 158 -0.10 -1.73 -8.65
C ALA A 158 -1.06 -2.11 -7.52
N ILE A 159 -0.60 -2.93 -6.56
CA ILE A 159 -1.37 -3.29 -5.37
C ILE A 159 -1.68 -2.04 -4.54
N PHE A 160 -0.69 -1.21 -4.21
CA PHE A 160 -0.93 0.03 -3.45
C PHE A 160 -1.93 0.95 -4.20
N SER A 161 -1.74 1.11 -5.50
CA SER A 161 -2.60 1.96 -6.33
C SER A 161 -4.04 1.47 -6.38
N LEU A 162 -4.27 0.15 -6.42
CA LEU A 162 -5.63 -0.40 -6.37
C LEU A 162 -6.37 0.03 -5.10
N PHE A 163 -5.74 -0.13 -3.93
CA PHE A 163 -6.38 0.25 -2.68
C PHE A 163 -6.58 1.76 -2.57
N HIS A 164 -5.62 2.56 -3.02
CA HIS A 164 -5.74 4.02 -3.03
C HIS A 164 -6.86 4.52 -3.95
N VAL A 165 -7.01 3.94 -5.15
CA VAL A 165 -8.13 4.24 -6.07
C VAL A 165 -9.46 3.84 -5.44
N LEU A 166 -9.56 2.64 -4.88
CA LEU A 166 -10.79 2.15 -4.24
C LEU A 166 -11.22 3.03 -3.06
N THR A 167 -10.30 3.36 -2.15
CA THR A 167 -10.60 4.19 -0.99
C THR A 167 -10.97 5.61 -1.40
N TYR A 168 -10.31 6.19 -2.42
CA TYR A 168 -10.65 7.51 -2.94
C TYR A 168 -12.04 7.54 -3.61
N VAL A 169 -12.34 6.53 -4.44
CA VAL A 169 -13.67 6.39 -5.07
C VAL A 169 -14.75 6.34 -4.01
N ARG A 170 -14.56 5.52 -2.98
CA ARG A 170 -15.51 5.40 -1.87
C ARG A 170 -15.64 6.68 -1.05
N GLY A 171 -14.52 7.32 -0.72
CA GLY A 171 -14.49 8.46 0.21
C GLY A 171 -14.89 9.79 -0.41
N PHE A 172 -14.65 9.98 -1.71
CA PHE A 172 -14.82 11.29 -2.36
C PHE A 172 -15.73 11.23 -3.58
N ILE A 173 -15.50 10.29 -4.50
CA ILE A 173 -16.26 10.23 -5.77
C ILE A 173 -17.72 9.82 -5.52
N LEU A 174 -17.96 8.72 -4.80
CA LEU A 174 -19.32 8.23 -4.55
C LEU A 174 -20.18 9.24 -3.75
N PRO A 175 -19.70 9.85 -2.64
CA PRO A 175 -20.45 10.87 -1.94
C PRO A 175 -20.70 12.11 -2.78
N ALA A 176 -19.74 12.56 -3.59
CA ALA A 176 -19.92 13.70 -4.49
C ALA A 176 -21.05 13.47 -5.50
N LEU A 177 -21.22 12.22 -5.96
CA LEU A 177 -22.30 11.80 -6.86
C LEU A 177 -23.63 11.51 -6.13
N GLY A 178 -23.70 11.72 -4.82
CA GLY A 178 -24.91 11.50 -4.01
C GLY A 178 -25.16 10.05 -3.62
N TYR A 179 -24.17 9.15 -3.76
CA TYR A 179 -24.30 7.77 -3.28
C TYR A 179 -23.97 7.68 -1.78
N PRO A 180 -24.82 7.01 -0.98
CA PRO A 180 -24.61 6.92 0.46
C PRO A 180 -23.45 5.97 0.81
N GLY A 181 -22.71 6.32 1.87
CA GLY A 181 -21.50 5.59 2.29
C GLY A 181 -21.73 4.17 2.82
N ASN A 182 -22.96 3.84 3.19
CA ASN A 182 -23.35 2.59 3.85
C ASN A 182 -24.16 1.63 2.95
N ALA A 183 -24.29 1.90 1.65
CA ALA A 183 -25.05 1.05 0.74
C ALA A 183 -24.38 0.88 -0.63
N GLY A 184 -24.85 -0.12 -1.38
CA GLY A 184 -24.44 -0.39 -2.76
C GLY A 184 -22.93 -0.54 -2.92
N LEU A 185 -22.37 0.13 -3.93
CA LEU A 185 -20.96 0.04 -4.28
C LEU A 185 -20.03 0.52 -3.14
N SER A 186 -20.44 1.52 -2.34
CA SER A 186 -19.62 2.01 -1.23
C SER A 186 -19.36 0.92 -0.19
N LEU A 187 -20.39 0.13 0.14
CA LEU A 187 -20.27 -0.99 1.09
C LEU A 187 -19.46 -2.15 0.48
N GLN A 188 -19.63 -2.43 -0.81
CA GLN A 188 -18.84 -3.46 -1.50
C GLN A 188 -17.35 -3.13 -1.51
N ILE A 189 -17.00 -1.87 -1.80
CA ILE A 189 -15.62 -1.40 -1.74
C ILE A 189 -15.08 -1.49 -0.30
N ASP A 190 -15.86 -1.05 0.69
CA ASP A 190 -15.45 -1.12 2.11
C ASP A 190 -15.14 -2.56 2.54
N ASN A 191 -16.05 -3.49 2.22
CA ASN A 191 -15.90 -4.90 2.53
C ASN A 191 -14.71 -5.52 1.80
N PHE A 192 -14.51 -5.20 0.52
CA PHE A 192 -13.35 -5.65 -0.25
C PHE A 192 -12.05 -5.15 0.39
N VAL A 193 -11.97 -3.85 0.71
CA VAL A 193 -10.79 -3.25 1.31
C VAL A 193 -10.48 -3.93 2.65
N LYS A 194 -11.46 -4.04 3.55
CA LYS A 194 -11.27 -4.69 4.86
C LYS A 194 -10.89 -6.17 4.76
N THR A 195 -11.47 -6.91 3.82
CA THR A 195 -11.25 -8.36 3.69
C THR A 195 -9.89 -8.69 3.08
N TYR A 196 -9.43 -7.86 2.14
CA TYR A 196 -8.31 -8.21 1.28
C TYR A 196 -7.07 -7.35 1.46
N ASN A 197 -7.14 -6.20 2.16
CA ASN A 197 -5.97 -5.31 2.32
C ASN A 197 -4.75 -6.04 2.88
N ASP A 198 -4.88 -6.69 4.03
CA ASP A 198 -3.77 -7.41 4.66
C ASP A 198 -3.22 -8.55 3.77
N LYS A 199 -4.10 -9.26 3.06
CA LYS A 199 -3.71 -10.33 2.13
C LYS A 199 -2.87 -9.75 0.99
N PHE A 200 -3.31 -8.66 0.38
CA PHE A 200 -2.59 -7.98 -0.68
C PHE A 200 -1.31 -7.31 -0.18
N MET A 201 -1.28 -6.76 1.04
CA MET A 201 -0.05 -6.22 1.65
C MET A 201 0.97 -7.34 1.86
N PHE A 202 0.54 -8.51 2.32
CA PHE A 202 1.39 -9.69 2.41
C PHE A 202 1.87 -10.18 1.02
N THR A 203 1.00 -10.13 0.01
CA THR A 203 1.40 -10.44 -1.38
C THR A 203 2.42 -9.44 -1.92
N ALA A 204 2.24 -8.14 -1.68
CA ALA A 204 3.19 -7.11 -2.07
C ALA A 204 4.57 -7.34 -1.43
N ALA A 205 4.60 -7.61 -0.11
CA ALA A 205 5.83 -7.95 0.60
C ALA A 205 6.49 -9.24 0.07
N ASN A 206 5.71 -10.26 -0.33
CA ASN A 206 6.25 -11.45 -1.00
C ASN A 206 6.85 -11.12 -2.35
N LEU A 207 6.19 -10.29 -3.16
CA LEU A 207 6.70 -9.87 -4.47
C LEU A 207 8.02 -9.10 -4.32
N GLU A 208 8.11 -8.21 -3.33
CA GLU A 208 9.35 -7.50 -3.00
C GLU A 208 10.46 -8.47 -2.59
N PHE A 209 10.15 -9.43 -1.70
CA PHE A 209 11.12 -10.44 -1.27
C PHE A 209 11.58 -11.35 -2.43
N MET A 210 10.67 -11.80 -3.29
CA MET A 210 11.02 -12.58 -4.49
C MET A 210 11.85 -11.78 -5.49
N MET A 211 11.58 -10.48 -5.63
CA MET A 211 12.36 -9.58 -6.46
C MET A 211 13.79 -9.46 -5.93
N PHE A 212 13.97 -9.37 -4.61
CA PHE A 212 15.29 -9.39 -3.98
C PHE A 212 16.04 -10.70 -4.26
N LEU A 213 15.40 -11.86 -4.08
CA LEU A 213 16.03 -13.16 -4.42
C LEU A 213 16.42 -13.23 -5.90
N GLY A 214 15.54 -12.76 -6.80
CA GLY A 214 15.84 -12.67 -8.22
C GLY A 214 17.03 -11.75 -8.53
N LEU A 215 17.20 -10.65 -7.79
CA LEU A 215 18.36 -9.76 -7.93
C LEU A 215 19.66 -10.42 -7.45
N ILE A 216 19.62 -11.23 -6.39
CA ILE A 216 20.78 -12.03 -5.94
C ILE A 216 21.23 -12.97 -7.07
N ILE A 217 20.31 -13.70 -7.68
CA ILE A 217 20.63 -14.61 -8.80
C ILE A 217 21.24 -13.83 -9.97
N LYS A 218 20.67 -12.66 -10.32
CA LYS A 218 21.23 -11.78 -11.37
C LYS A 218 22.60 -11.20 -11.03
N ALA A 219 22.91 -11.01 -9.75
CA ALA A 219 24.22 -10.55 -9.27
C ALA A 219 25.27 -11.65 -9.34
N ILE A 220 24.93 -12.87 -8.87
CA ILE A 220 25.80 -14.04 -8.94
C ILE A 220 26.09 -14.45 -10.39
N THR A 221 25.11 -14.27 -11.29
CA THR A 221 25.29 -14.48 -12.74
C THR A 221 25.92 -13.28 -13.47
N PHE A 222 26.45 -12.29 -12.74
CA PHE A 222 27.15 -11.11 -13.25
C PHE A 222 26.42 -10.34 -14.37
N GLN A 223 25.08 -10.30 -14.32
CA GLN A 223 24.32 -9.53 -15.29
C GLN A 223 24.61 -8.02 -15.15
N ARG A 224 24.72 -7.30 -16.27
CA ARG A 224 25.07 -5.86 -16.27
C ARG A 224 24.14 -5.04 -15.36
N GLY A 225 24.74 -4.32 -14.40
CA GLY A 225 24.04 -3.43 -13.47
C GLY A 225 23.24 -4.13 -12.36
N SER A 226 23.36 -5.44 -12.19
CA SER A 226 22.64 -6.19 -11.13
C SER A 226 23.15 -5.84 -9.73
N TRP A 227 24.45 -5.62 -9.56
CA TRP A 227 25.06 -5.26 -8.27
C TRP A 227 24.53 -3.94 -7.70
N ILE A 228 24.41 -2.90 -8.51
CA ILE A 228 23.87 -1.60 -8.08
C ILE A 228 22.41 -1.77 -7.64
N LYS A 229 21.59 -2.46 -8.45
CA LYS A 229 20.21 -2.78 -8.11
C LYS A 229 20.11 -3.59 -6.82
N LEU A 230 20.97 -4.57 -6.64
CA LEU A 230 21.00 -5.42 -5.44
C LEU A 230 21.32 -4.61 -4.19
N ILE A 231 22.33 -3.73 -4.22
CA ILE A 231 22.71 -2.91 -3.06
C ILE A 231 21.57 -1.98 -2.66
N ILE A 232 20.98 -1.25 -3.61
CA ILE A 232 19.88 -0.31 -3.33
C ILE A 232 18.66 -1.08 -2.81
N PHE A 233 18.30 -2.20 -3.45
CA PHE A 233 17.15 -2.99 -3.04
C PHE A 233 17.37 -3.70 -1.69
N PHE A 234 18.61 -4.05 -1.35
CA PHE A 234 18.97 -4.57 -0.03
C PHE A 234 18.74 -3.53 1.06
N VAL A 235 19.17 -2.27 0.84
CA VAL A 235 18.90 -1.17 1.78
C VAL A 235 17.40 -0.95 1.94
N PHE A 236 16.66 -0.91 0.82
CA PHE A 236 15.20 -0.83 0.84
C PHE A 236 14.58 -1.95 1.69
N LEU A 237 14.92 -3.21 1.40
CA LEU A 237 14.33 -4.36 2.09
C LEU A 237 14.72 -4.40 3.58
N ARG A 238 15.93 -3.97 3.93
CA ARG A 238 16.38 -3.85 5.32
C ARG A 238 15.55 -2.82 6.09
N LEU A 239 15.37 -1.63 5.53
CA LEU A 239 14.54 -0.59 6.13
C LEU A 239 13.10 -1.09 6.25
N ARG A 240 12.58 -1.71 5.19
CA ARG A 240 11.24 -2.30 5.18
C ARG A 240 11.07 -3.40 6.23
N TYR A 241 12.08 -4.24 6.46
CA TYR A 241 12.05 -5.26 7.52
C TYR A 241 11.93 -4.64 8.91
N ALA A 242 12.57 -3.49 9.17
CA ALA A 242 12.46 -2.81 10.45
C ALA A 242 11.05 -2.21 10.69
N GLN A 243 10.36 -1.81 9.62
CA GLN A 243 9.14 -1.00 9.71
C GLN A 243 7.85 -1.78 9.42
N SER A 244 7.91 -2.78 8.54
CA SER A 244 6.76 -3.53 8.06
C SER A 244 6.59 -4.86 8.80
N LEU A 245 5.43 -5.04 9.43
CA LEU A 245 5.03 -6.35 9.96
C LEU A 245 4.89 -7.40 8.85
N PHE A 246 4.35 -7.02 7.69
CA PHE A 246 4.20 -7.92 6.54
C PHE A 246 5.55 -8.42 6.03
N THR A 247 6.55 -7.55 5.90
CA THR A 247 7.89 -7.96 5.44
C THR A 247 8.54 -8.94 6.41
N ARG A 248 8.43 -8.69 7.73
CA ARG A 248 8.93 -9.63 8.75
C ARG A 248 8.22 -10.98 8.68
N SER A 249 6.89 -10.97 8.53
CA SER A 249 6.09 -12.18 8.38
C SER A 249 6.47 -12.99 7.13
N VAL A 250 6.71 -12.31 6.00
CA VAL A 250 7.15 -12.96 4.75
C VAL A 250 8.52 -13.60 4.91
N VAL A 251 9.50 -12.87 5.46
CA VAL A 251 10.85 -13.40 5.69
C VAL A 251 10.79 -14.62 6.62
N GLY A 252 10.03 -14.54 7.72
CA GLY A 252 9.83 -15.67 8.62
C GLY A 252 9.13 -16.87 7.96
N SER A 253 8.12 -16.62 7.13
CA SER A 253 7.42 -17.68 6.38
C SER A 253 8.35 -18.41 5.40
N TRP A 254 9.24 -17.67 4.73
CA TRP A 254 10.25 -18.26 3.86
C TRP A 254 11.35 -18.98 4.63
N GLU A 255 11.75 -18.47 5.78
CA GLU A 255 12.68 -19.15 6.68
C GLU A 255 12.15 -20.53 7.09
N VAL A 256 10.88 -20.62 7.52
CA VAL A 256 10.24 -21.89 7.88
C VAL A 256 10.14 -22.84 6.68
N ARG A 257 9.82 -22.33 5.48
CA ARG A 257 9.78 -23.17 4.27
C ARG A 257 11.15 -23.76 3.93
N VAL A 258 12.21 -22.95 4.01
CA VAL A 258 13.58 -23.42 3.77
C VAL A 258 14.01 -24.41 4.86
N ASP A 259 13.70 -24.15 6.12
CA ASP A 259 13.94 -25.09 7.23
C ASP A 259 13.24 -26.44 6.99
N GLY A 260 11.97 -26.41 6.53
CA GLY A 260 11.22 -27.60 6.15
C GLY A 260 11.90 -28.39 5.03
N LEU A 261 12.35 -27.71 3.96
CA LEU A 261 13.06 -28.36 2.86
C LEU A 261 14.41 -28.96 3.30
N LEU A 262 15.16 -28.25 4.15
CA LEU A 262 16.47 -28.70 4.64
C LEU A 262 16.38 -29.76 5.75
N SER A 263 15.20 -29.95 6.36
CA SER A 263 14.98 -31.01 7.34
C SER A 263 15.07 -32.41 6.73
N HIS A 264 14.91 -32.53 5.40
CA HIS A 264 14.94 -33.82 4.71
C HIS A 264 16.27 -34.57 4.94
N PRO A 265 16.25 -35.89 5.21
CA PRO A 265 17.45 -36.67 5.48
C PRO A 265 18.47 -36.69 4.33
N ALA A 266 18.00 -36.59 3.08
CA ALA A 266 18.86 -36.61 1.90
C ALA A 266 19.67 -35.31 1.67
N VAL A 267 19.46 -34.27 2.48
CA VAL A 267 20.20 -33.00 2.34
C VAL A 267 21.57 -33.11 3.03
N PRO A 268 22.68 -32.82 2.34
CA PRO A 268 24.02 -32.91 2.93
C PRO A 268 24.20 -32.01 4.17
N PRO A 269 24.91 -32.48 5.22
CA PRO A 269 25.12 -31.72 6.46
C PRO A 269 25.74 -30.33 6.24
N GLN A 270 26.62 -30.19 5.24
CA GLN A 270 27.28 -28.93 4.90
C GLN A 270 26.28 -27.84 4.49
N VAL A 271 25.22 -28.22 3.76
CA VAL A 271 24.16 -27.29 3.34
C VAL A 271 23.36 -26.83 4.55
N LYS A 272 23.04 -27.74 5.48
CA LYS A 272 22.35 -27.42 6.73
C LYS A 272 23.18 -26.45 7.58
N GLN A 273 24.47 -26.71 7.74
CA GLN A 273 25.37 -25.85 8.51
C GLN A 273 25.51 -24.45 7.88
N THR A 274 25.68 -24.39 6.56
CA THR A 274 25.76 -23.11 5.83
C THR A 274 24.49 -22.30 6.03
N TRP A 275 23.31 -22.94 5.95
CA TRP A 275 22.04 -22.26 6.18
C TRP A 275 21.91 -21.71 7.60
N VAL A 276 22.34 -22.44 8.63
CA VAL A 276 22.38 -21.93 10.01
C VAL A 276 23.25 -20.68 10.13
N THR A 277 24.43 -20.68 9.50
CA THR A 277 25.31 -19.49 9.46
C THR A 277 24.64 -18.32 8.74
N VAL A 278 24.01 -18.55 7.58
CA VAL A 278 23.28 -17.53 6.83
C VAL A 278 22.13 -16.94 7.67
N LYS A 279 21.34 -17.79 8.34
CA LYS A 279 20.26 -17.35 9.23
C LYS A 279 20.78 -16.44 10.34
N HIS A 280 21.87 -16.83 10.99
CA HIS A 280 22.47 -16.02 12.05
C HIS A 280 22.92 -14.64 11.53
N GLN A 281 23.59 -14.59 10.38
CA GLN A 281 24.02 -13.32 9.78
C GLN A 281 22.83 -12.48 9.30
N LEU A 282 21.80 -13.10 8.73
CA LEU A 282 20.59 -12.41 8.29
C LEU A 282 19.86 -11.77 9.48
N ARG A 283 19.71 -12.49 10.59
CA ARG A 283 19.11 -11.96 11.81
C ARG A 283 19.93 -10.84 12.42
N LYS A 284 21.27 -10.95 12.43
CA LYS A 284 22.15 -9.88 12.90
C LYS A 284 22.05 -8.63 12.04
N THR A 285 22.07 -8.80 10.71
CA THR A 285 22.05 -7.69 9.76
C THR A 285 20.67 -7.03 9.66
N LEU A 286 19.58 -7.79 9.58
CA LEU A 286 18.22 -7.25 9.53
C LEU A 286 17.70 -6.84 10.92
N GLY A 287 17.95 -7.64 11.95
CA GLY A 287 17.50 -7.40 13.33
C GLY A 287 18.28 -6.31 14.07
N GLY A 288 19.51 -6.00 13.66
CA GLY A 288 20.28 -4.87 14.20
C GLY A 288 19.65 -3.49 13.91
N ALA A 289 18.63 -3.40 13.06
CA ALA A 289 17.89 -2.18 12.76
C ALA A 289 16.57 -2.04 13.57
N GLY A 290 16.25 -3.00 14.44
CA GLY A 290 14.99 -3.01 15.16
C GLY A 290 14.92 -4.07 16.26
N ALA A 291 15.86 -4.03 17.20
CA ALA A 291 15.58 -4.63 18.50
C ALA A 291 14.28 -4.01 19.01
N PRO A 292 13.23 -4.80 19.34
CA PRO A 292 12.06 -4.24 19.99
C PRO A 292 12.57 -3.57 21.26
N VAL A 293 12.24 -2.29 21.42
CA VAL A 293 12.34 -1.61 22.71
C VAL A 293 11.53 -2.45 23.68
N THR A 294 12.21 -3.22 24.53
CA THR A 294 11.59 -3.97 25.62
C THR A 294 10.76 -2.97 26.42
N GLN A 295 9.56 -3.35 26.85
CA GLN A 295 8.63 -2.43 27.52
C GLN A 295 9.24 -1.70 28.74
N GLU A 296 10.34 -2.20 29.31
CA GLU A 296 11.14 -1.52 30.35
C GLU A 296 11.71 -0.15 29.95
N GLN A 297 11.95 0.11 28.67
CA GLN A 297 12.49 1.41 28.21
C GLN A 297 11.41 2.47 27.91
N ARG A 298 10.13 2.14 28.12
CA ARG A 298 9.01 3.09 27.98
C ARG A 298 8.52 3.63 29.33
N ALA A 299 9.12 3.18 30.44
CA ALA A 299 8.79 3.54 31.81
C ALA A 299 9.93 4.30 32.52
N GLN A 300 10.82 4.92 31.75
CA GLN A 300 11.80 5.92 32.20
C GLN A 300 11.64 7.17 31.35
#